data_AF-A0A562ZXZ2-F1
#
_entry.id   AF-A0A562ZXZ2-F1
#
_cell.length_a   1.000
_cell.length_b   1.000
_cell.length_c   1.000
_cell.angle_alpha   90.00
_cell.angle_beta   90.00
_cell.angle_gamma   90.00
#
_symmetry.space_group_name_H-M   'P 1'
#
loop_
_entity.id
_entity.type
_entity.pdbx_description
1 polymer ?
#
loop_
_entity_poly.entity_id
_entity_poly.type
_entity_poly.pdbx_seq_one_letter_code
_entity_poly.pdbx_strand_id
1 'polypeptide(L)'
;MISSPIDTARDKAEHVQRELELASAELGLAQGALERDIPEDVKEQGDIAWAMDQNAEVERKVRQASEELEEVTELLEQAKRSA
;
A
#
# COMPACT_ATOMS: atom_id res chain seq x y z
N MET A 1 -20.32 -23.26 -11.15
CA MET A 1 -21.10 -22.05 -10.81
C MET A 1 -20.40 -20.87 -11.44
N ILE A 2 -21.12 -20.02 -12.17
CA ILE A 2 -20.55 -18.81 -12.80
C ILE A 2 -20.43 -17.76 -11.68
N SER A 3 -19.21 -17.33 -11.36
CA SER A 3 -18.96 -16.24 -10.41
C SER A 3 -19.62 -14.97 -10.93
N SER A 4 -20.37 -14.24 -10.08
CA SER A 4 -20.96 -12.98 -10.52
C SER A 4 -19.84 -11.95 -10.78
N PRO A 5 -20.05 -10.95 -11.65
CA PRO A 5 -19.08 -9.89 -11.85
C PRO A 5 -18.68 -9.17 -10.55
N ILE A 6 -19.61 -9.07 -9.59
CA ILE A 6 -19.37 -8.47 -8.27
C ILE A 6 -18.46 -9.37 -7.43
N ASP A 7 -18.67 -10.69 -7.43
CA ASP A 7 -17.78 -11.63 -6.73
C ASP A 7 -16.36 -11.56 -7.30
N THR A 8 -16.23 -11.51 -8.62
CA THR A 8 -14.92 -11.38 -9.29
C THR A 8 -14.25 -10.04 -8.96
N ALA A 9 -15.01 -8.94 -8.87
CA ALA A 9 -14.46 -7.63 -8.50
C ALA A 9 -13.97 -7.61 -7.06
N ARG A 10 -14.73 -8.22 -6.13
CA ARG A 10 -14.36 -8.34 -4.72
C ARG A 10 -13.10 -9.17 -4.54
N ASP A 11 -13.05 -10.36 -5.13
CA ASP A 11 -11.89 -11.26 -4.98
C ASP A 11 -10.60 -10.58 -5.50
N LYS A 12 -10.71 -9.75 -6.55
CA LYS A 12 -9.60 -8.92 -7.05
C LYS A 12 -9.23 -7.80 -6.08
N ALA A 13 -10.21 -7.09 -5.51
CA ALA A 13 -9.98 -6.03 -4.55
C ALA A 13 -9.25 -6.57 -3.31
N GLU A 14 -9.73 -7.69 -2.73
CA GLU A 14 -9.07 -8.36 -1.61
C GLU A 14 -7.65 -8.82 -1.94
N HIS A 15 -7.40 -9.28 -3.17
CA HIS A 15 -6.06 -9.68 -3.59
C HIS A 15 -5.10 -8.49 -3.64
N VAL A 16 -5.51 -7.39 -4.29
CA VAL A 16 -4.70 -6.17 -4.40
C VAL A 16 -4.48 -5.54 -3.02
N GLN A 17 -5.47 -5.59 -2.12
CA GLN A 17 -5.35 -5.09 -0.75
C GLN A 17 -4.21 -5.79 -0.01
N ARG A 18 -4.17 -7.13 -0.06
CA ARG A 18 -3.08 -7.92 0.54
C ARG A 18 -1.71 -7.60 -0.05
N GLU A 19 -1.64 -7.33 -1.35
CA GLU A 19 -0.38 -6.93 -2.00
C GLU A 19 0.07 -5.54 -1.54
N LEU A 20 -0.86 -4.59 -1.37
CA LEU A 20 -0.56 -3.25 -0.86
C LEU A 20 -0.13 -3.27 0.62
N GLU A 21 -0.76 -4.09 1.45
CA GLU A 21 -0.36 -4.30 2.85
C GLU A 21 1.07 -4.86 2.94
N LEU A 22 1.39 -5.86 2.11
CA LEU A 22 2.75 -6.41 2.04
C LEU A 22 3.76 -5.36 1.59
N ALA A 23 3.45 -4.64 0.51
CA ALA A 23 4.32 -3.58 0.00
C ALA A 23 4.54 -2.47 1.04
N SER A 24 3.51 -2.08 1.79
CA SER A 24 3.63 -1.11 2.88
C SER A 24 4.57 -1.60 3.97
N ALA A 25 4.47 -2.88 4.36
CA ALA A 25 5.35 -3.46 5.37
C ALA A 25 6.80 -3.53 4.90
N GLU A 26 7.04 -3.92 3.64
CA GLU A 26 8.37 -3.97 3.04
C GLU A 26 9.01 -2.56 2.95
N LEU A 27 8.23 -1.56 2.53
CA LEU A 27 8.69 -0.16 2.47
C LEU A 27 9.04 0.39 3.85
N GLY A 28 8.23 0.12 4.88
CA GLY A 28 8.52 0.52 6.25
C GLY A 28 9.80 -0.13 6.79
N LEU A 29 10.05 -1.42 6.46
CA LEU A 29 11.30 -2.10 6.81
C LEU A 29 12.50 -1.49 6.07
N ALA A 30 12.36 -1.18 4.78
CA ALA A 30 13.40 -0.53 3.99
C ALA A 30 13.72 0.86 4.54
N GLN A 31 12.70 1.65 4.87
CA GLN A 31 12.86 2.97 5.47
C GLN A 31 13.59 2.89 6.81
N GLY A 32 13.17 1.99 7.70
CA GLY A 32 13.84 1.78 8.98
C GLY A 32 15.28 1.31 8.84
N ALA A 33 15.61 0.53 7.80
CA ALA A 33 16.98 0.14 7.49
C ALA A 33 17.81 1.33 7.00
N LEU A 34 17.27 2.16 6.09
CA LEU A 34 17.93 3.37 5.60
C LEU A 34 18.21 4.36 6.75
N GLU A 35 17.23 4.57 7.63
CA GLU A 35 17.38 5.44 8.80
C GLU A 35 18.40 4.91 9.82
N ARG A 36 18.56 3.60 9.95
CA ARG A 36 19.52 3.01 10.90
C ARG A 36 20.94 2.94 10.34
N ASP A 37 21.07 2.54 9.08
CA ASP A 37 22.35 2.08 8.52
C ASP A 37 23.08 3.18 7.73
N ILE A 38 22.40 4.27 7.36
CA ILE A 38 23.04 5.44 6.74
C ILE A 38 23.57 6.37 7.85
N PRO A 39 24.85 6.77 7.81
CA PRO A 39 25.40 7.77 8.74
C PRO A 39 24.66 9.11 8.67
N GLU A 40 24.46 9.79 9.80
CA GLU A 40 23.70 11.07 9.85
C GLU A 40 24.24 12.15 8.91
N ASP A 41 25.56 12.27 8.80
CA ASP A 41 26.25 13.21 7.91
C ASP A 41 26.05 12.88 6.41
N VAL A 42 25.60 11.67 6.12
CA VAL A 42 25.30 11.18 4.77
C VAL A 42 23.81 11.29 4.44
N LYS A 43 22.92 11.19 5.42
CA LYS A 43 21.46 11.31 5.21
C LYS A 43 21.05 12.67 4.65
N GLU A 44 21.75 13.74 5.02
CA GLU A 44 21.47 15.10 4.53
C GLU A 44 22.04 15.38 3.14
N GLN A 45 22.78 14.44 2.54
CA GLN A 45 23.31 14.60 1.18
C GLN A 45 22.17 14.52 0.18
N GLY A 46 22.04 15.55 -0.67
CA GLY A 46 20.83 15.81 -1.46
C GLY A 46 20.20 14.60 -2.16
N ASP A 47 21.01 13.76 -2.83
CA ASP A 47 20.48 12.58 -3.54
C ASP A 47 19.96 11.50 -2.57
N ILE A 48 20.61 11.33 -1.42
CA ILE A 48 20.24 10.37 -0.38
C ILE A 48 19.02 10.87 0.39
N ALA A 49 19.02 12.14 0.80
CA ALA A 49 17.89 12.80 1.42
C ALA A 49 16.65 12.69 0.52
N TRP A 50 16.79 12.99 -0.77
CA TRP A 50 15.72 12.88 -1.74
C TRP A 50 15.21 11.44 -1.87
N ALA A 51 16.11 10.45 -1.95
CA ALA A 51 15.71 9.04 -2.04
C ALA A 51 14.95 8.57 -0.79
N MET A 52 15.39 8.97 0.41
CA MET A 52 14.70 8.67 1.66
C MET A 52 13.31 9.32 1.72
N ASP A 53 13.20 10.59 1.32
CA ASP A 53 11.92 11.28 1.24
C ASP A 53 10.97 10.62 0.24
N GLN A 54 11.48 10.20 -0.94
CA GLN A 54 10.68 9.48 -1.92
C GLN A 54 10.19 8.13 -1.38
N ASN A 55 11.04 7.40 -0.66
CA ASN A 55 10.66 6.12 -0.08
C ASN A 55 9.52 6.28 0.93
N ALA A 56 9.62 7.27 1.82
CA ALA A 56 8.57 7.62 2.76
C ALA A 56 7.28 8.08 2.05
N GLU A 57 7.40 8.83 0.95
CA GLU A 57 6.24 9.23 0.14
C GLU A 57 5.52 8.03 -0.48
N VAL A 58 6.28 7.08 -1.03
CA VAL A 58 5.72 5.89 -1.66
C VAL A 58 5.04 5.02 -0.60
N GLU A 59 5.65 4.85 0.58
CA GLU A 59 5.02 4.14 1.71
C GLU A 59 3.66 4.76 2.07
N ARG A 60 3.61 6.09 2.19
CA ARG A 60 2.36 6.80 2.47
C ARG A 60 1.30 6.57 1.39
N LYS A 61 1.67 6.65 0.11
CA LYS A 61 0.76 6.40 -1.01
C LYS A 61 0.23 4.97 -1.03
N VAL A 62 1.10 4.00 -0.76
CA VAL A 62 0.72 2.57 -0.72
C VAL A 62 -0.26 2.31 0.42
N ARG A 63 0.01 2.85 1.61
CA ARG A 63 -0.92 2.76 2.75
C ARG A 63 -2.28 3.38 2.42
N GLN A 64 -2.28 4.60 1.86
CA GLN A 64 -3.53 5.26 1.46
C GLN A 64 -4.30 4.45 0.41
N ALA A 65 -3.62 3.89 -0.59
CA ALA A 65 -4.26 3.05 -1.60
C ALA A 65 -4.87 1.77 -0.98
N SER A 66 -4.25 1.22 0.07
CA SER A 66 -4.79 0.08 0.82
C SER A 66 -6.07 0.45 1.55
N GLU A 67 -6.09 1.61 2.22
CA GLU A 67 -7.27 2.16 2.91
C GLU A 67 -8.42 2.43 1.92
N GLU A 68 -8.14 3.10 0.79
CA GLU A 68 -9.14 3.35 -0.25
C GLU A 68 -9.71 2.04 -0.84
N LEU A 69 -8.89 1.00 -0.97
CA LEU A 69 -9.33 -0.29 -1.48
C LEU A 69 -10.17 -1.08 -0.47
N GLU A 70 -9.95 -0.88 0.82
CA GLU A 70 -10.82 -1.39 1.89
C GLU A 70 -12.23 -0.79 1.73
N GLU A 71 -12.34 0.52 1.55
CA GLU A 71 -13.63 1.20 1.30
C GLU A 71 -14.32 0.67 0.05
N VAL A 72 -13.60 0.45 -1.05
CA VAL A 72 -14.15 -0.13 -2.28
C VAL A 72 -14.67 -1.55 -2.03
N THR A 73 -13.96 -2.35 -1.25
CA THR A 73 -14.38 -3.71 -0.90
C THR A 73 -15.68 -3.70 -0.08
N GLU A 74 -15.82 -2.77 0.87
CA GLU A 74 -17.06 -2.58 1.62
C GLU A 74 -18.23 -2.16 0.72
N LEU A 75 -17.99 -1.24 -0.23
CA LEU A 75 -19.01 -0.80 -1.18
C LEU A 75 -19.47 -1.94 -2.10
N LEU A 76 -18.55 -2.83 -2.53
CA LEU A 76 -18.90 -4.02 -3.31
C LEU A 76 -19.80 -4.98 -2.51
N GLU A 77 -19.50 -5.18 -1.21
CA GLU A 77 -20.33 -5.99 -0.31
C GLU A 77 -21.71 -5.37 -0.05
N GLN A 78 -21.81 -4.04 0.02
CA GLN A 78 -23.10 -3.34 0.12
C GLN A 78 -23.92 -3.49 -1.18
N ALA A 79 -23.27 -3.33 -2.33
CA ALA A 79 -23.90 -3.49 -3.64
C ALA A 79 -24.44 -4.91 -3.84
N LYS A 80 -23.66 -5.93 -3.45
CA LYS A 80 -24.08 -7.34 -3.50
C LYS A 80 -25.30 -7.63 -2.63
N ARG A 81 -25.37 -7.06 -1.42
CA ARG A 81 -26.52 -7.22 -0.50
C ARG A 81 -27.79 -6.53 -1.00
N SER A 82 -27.63 -5.53 -1.85
CA SER A 82 -28.74 -4.72 -2.40
C SER A 82 -29.23 -5.24 -3.76
N ALA A 83 -28.58 -6.26 -4.33
CA ALA A 83 -28.90 -6.90 -5.61
C ALA A 83 -29.65 -8.22 -5.39
#